data_AF-A0A3E2YM18-F1
#
_entry.id   AF-A0A3E2YM18-F1
#
_cell.length_a   1.000
_cell.length_b   1.000
_cell.length_c   1.000
_cell.angle_alpha   90.00
_cell.angle_beta   90.00
_cell.angle_gamma   90.00
#
_symmetry.space_group_name_H-M   'P 1'
#
loop_
_entity.id
_entity.type
_entity.pdbx_description
1 polymer ?
#
loop_
_entity_poly.entity_id
_entity_poly.type
_entity_poly.pdbx_seq_one_letter_code
_entity_poly.pdbx_strand_id
1 'polypeptide(L)'
;MFRRHLLRTAGAVAAAVLAAAGVLAATGTSASAVRTVYYDASRAGEFRTNFDQAAQIWNSNVSTVRLLPATPGNITIYVDAGWPRAQPTSLGSGRVWMGWEAVNQGYNRTRIATHEIGHILGLPDKRTGLCTDLMSGSSAPVSCANANPSAAEASRVNSLFAGSLAAPTTGRTYVWNGDDAGDITPNVVGGVTASENYPFMVYVSGCTGSLIKANWAVTAKHCPTPSSVRVGSINRTSGGTVVGVSRAVNHPSIDVKLFQLAGSVSYAPAPIPTTSGAVGTATRIIGWGQTCPTPGCGSAPTVARELDTSIVADSRCSGINGPYEICTDNTGGVAGACYGDSGGPQVRKVNGVWNLIGATSRAGNNNSTCATGPSIYEDLPSIRSWIDTQVGGLPA
;
A
#
# COMPACT_ATOMS: atom_id res chain seq x y z
N MET A 1 -13.84 -59.19 -73.81
CA MET A 1 -13.89 -57.72 -73.63
C MET A 1 -12.47 -57.22 -73.42
N PHE A 2 -12.07 -56.23 -74.23
CA PHE A 2 -10.97 -55.26 -74.12
C PHE A 2 -9.60 -55.71 -73.56
N ARG A 3 -8.57 -55.87 -74.41
CA ARG A 3 -7.66 -54.83 -74.96
C ARG A 3 -6.68 -54.26 -73.92
N ARG A 4 -5.39 -54.50 -74.20
CA ARG A 4 -4.27 -53.50 -74.29
C ARG A 4 -3.90 -52.80 -72.97
N HIS A 5 -2.68 -52.37 -72.68
CA HIS A 5 -1.38 -52.31 -73.35
C HIS A 5 -0.42 -51.76 -72.26
N LEU A 6 0.79 -52.29 -72.15
CA LEU A 6 2.06 -51.63 -72.49
C LEU A 6 2.78 -50.88 -71.36
N LEU A 7 4.08 -51.23 -71.29
CA LEU A 7 5.27 -50.38 -71.18
C LEU A 7 5.46 -49.63 -69.86
N ARG A 8 6.46 -50.02 -69.05
CA ARG A 8 7.93 -49.85 -69.19
C ARG A 8 8.44 -48.48 -68.71
N THR A 9 9.42 -48.61 -67.81
CA THR A 9 10.64 -47.81 -67.65
C THR A 9 10.58 -46.43 -66.99
N ALA A 10 11.21 -46.38 -65.80
CA ALA A 10 12.36 -45.54 -65.43
C ALA A 10 12.34 -44.02 -65.74
N GLY A 11 12.64 -43.21 -64.72
CA GLY A 11 13.09 -41.83 -64.94
C GLY A 11 13.12 -40.94 -63.69
N ALA A 12 14.27 -40.90 -63.02
CA ALA A 12 14.97 -39.76 -62.41
C ALA A 12 14.24 -38.60 -61.68
N VAL A 13 14.70 -38.38 -60.43
CA VAL A 13 15.18 -37.10 -59.81
C VAL A 13 14.24 -35.88 -59.71
N ALA A 14 13.96 -35.43 -58.49
CA ALA A 14 14.31 -34.09 -57.96
C ALA A 14 13.66 -33.79 -56.59
N ALA A 15 14.40 -33.08 -55.74
CA ALA A 15 14.09 -32.74 -54.35
C ALA A 15 13.09 -31.59 -54.17
N ALA A 16 12.31 -31.60 -53.07
CA ALA A 16 11.84 -30.39 -52.39
C ALA A 16 11.30 -30.68 -50.96
N VAL A 17 12.01 -30.09 -50.00
CA VAL A 17 11.73 -29.76 -48.58
C VAL A 17 10.26 -29.72 -48.14
N LEU A 18 9.93 -30.31 -46.99
CA LEU A 18 9.02 -29.72 -45.98
C LEU A 18 9.10 -30.44 -44.61
N ALA A 19 9.66 -29.69 -43.65
CA ALA A 19 9.47 -29.68 -42.20
C ALA A 19 8.95 -30.95 -41.50
N ALA A 20 9.86 -31.57 -40.73
CA ALA A 20 9.51 -32.40 -39.58
C ALA A 20 8.80 -31.55 -38.52
N ALA A 21 7.47 -31.69 -38.43
CA ALA A 21 6.72 -31.31 -37.23
C ALA A 21 6.94 -32.40 -36.16
N GLY A 22 8.14 -32.44 -35.59
CA GLY A 22 8.39 -33.11 -34.32
C GLY A 22 7.65 -32.33 -33.25
N VAL A 23 6.42 -32.74 -32.92
CA VAL A 23 5.74 -32.33 -31.69
C VAL A 23 6.46 -33.02 -30.53
N LEU A 24 7.60 -32.47 -30.12
CA LEU A 24 8.13 -32.71 -28.80
C LEU A 24 7.25 -31.90 -27.85
N ALA A 25 6.36 -32.59 -27.15
CA ALA A 25 5.74 -32.04 -25.96
C ALA A 25 6.87 -31.69 -24.99
N ALA A 26 7.20 -30.40 -24.90
CA ALA A 26 8.16 -29.91 -23.93
C ALA A 26 7.54 -30.06 -22.53
N THR A 27 7.81 -31.18 -21.86
CA THR A 27 7.68 -31.30 -20.41
C THR A 27 8.84 -30.52 -19.78
N GLY A 28 8.85 -29.22 -20.01
CA GLY A 28 9.71 -28.30 -19.28
C GLY A 28 9.01 -27.91 -18.00
N THR A 29 9.33 -28.55 -16.88
CA THR A 29 9.11 -27.93 -15.58
C THR A 29 9.90 -26.63 -15.56
N SER A 30 9.23 -25.50 -15.80
CA SER A 30 9.84 -24.19 -15.68
C SER A 30 10.40 -24.06 -14.27
N ALA A 31 11.72 -23.91 -14.15
CA ALA A 31 12.34 -23.62 -12.86
C ALA A 31 11.70 -22.32 -12.34
N SER A 32 11.02 -22.40 -11.20
CA SER A 32 10.43 -21.23 -10.54
C SER A 32 11.56 -20.23 -10.25
N ALA A 33 11.53 -19.07 -10.90
CA ALA A 33 12.52 -18.03 -10.65
C ALA A 33 12.43 -17.60 -9.16
N VAL A 34 13.56 -17.56 -8.47
CA VAL A 34 13.63 -17.11 -7.08
C VAL A 34 13.22 -15.64 -7.03
N ARG A 35 12.14 -15.30 -6.31
CA ARG A 35 11.67 -13.93 -6.19
C ARG A 35 12.52 -13.17 -5.18
N THR A 36 13.14 -12.08 -5.60
CA THR A 36 13.82 -11.17 -4.66
C THR A 36 12.80 -10.28 -3.96
N VAL A 37 12.90 -10.20 -2.65
CA VAL A 37 12.16 -9.28 -1.79
C VAL A 37 13.19 -8.43 -1.05
N TYR A 38 13.09 -7.12 -1.19
CA TYR A 38 14.03 -6.21 -0.55
C TYR A 38 13.53 -5.81 0.84
N TYR A 39 14.41 -5.73 1.83
CA TYR A 39 14.07 -5.21 3.16
C TYR A 39 14.89 -3.95 3.48
N ASP A 40 14.22 -2.96 4.05
CA ASP A 40 14.76 -1.67 4.44
C ASP A 40 14.87 -1.62 5.96
N ALA A 41 16.08 -1.87 6.44
CA ALA A 41 16.43 -1.80 7.86
C ALA A 41 17.03 -0.43 8.26
N SER A 42 16.93 0.59 7.40
CA SER A 42 17.50 1.92 7.68
C SER A 42 16.92 2.58 8.94
N ARG A 43 15.71 2.19 9.35
CA ARG A 43 15.00 2.69 10.55
C ARG A 43 14.97 1.68 11.69
N ALA A 44 15.72 0.58 11.58
CA ALA A 44 15.76 -0.50 12.57
C ALA A 44 16.64 -0.18 13.79
N GLY A 45 17.38 0.94 13.78
CA GLY A 45 18.28 1.33 14.88
C GLY A 45 19.26 0.20 15.25
N GLU A 46 19.38 -0.10 16.55
CA GLU A 46 20.24 -1.17 17.05
C GLU A 46 19.82 -2.58 16.60
N PHE A 47 18.57 -2.75 16.13
CA PHE A 47 18.03 -4.05 15.73
C PHE A 47 18.35 -4.41 14.28
N ARG A 48 19.08 -3.55 13.55
CA ARG A 48 19.46 -3.80 12.16
C ARG A 48 20.14 -5.17 11.96
N THR A 49 21.06 -5.54 12.84
CA THR A 49 21.76 -6.84 12.77
C THR A 49 20.82 -8.02 13.00
N ASN A 50 19.79 -7.85 13.84
CA ASN A 50 18.76 -8.89 14.05
C ASN A 50 17.92 -9.11 12.78
N PHE A 51 17.58 -8.06 12.05
CA PHE A 51 16.85 -8.18 10.77
C PHE A 51 17.72 -8.71 9.63
N ASP A 52 19.00 -8.33 9.59
CA ASP A 52 19.97 -8.91 8.65
C ASP A 52 20.12 -10.43 8.90
N GLN A 53 20.20 -10.84 10.16
CA GLN A 53 20.25 -12.25 10.53
C GLN A 53 18.93 -12.97 10.22
N ALA A 54 17.78 -12.35 10.48
CA ALA A 54 16.47 -12.90 10.13
C ALA A 54 16.33 -13.13 8.62
N ALA A 55 16.82 -12.20 7.80
CA ALA A 55 16.86 -12.36 6.35
C ALA A 55 17.74 -13.53 5.90
N GLN A 56 18.92 -13.70 6.52
CA GLN A 56 19.79 -14.86 6.28
C GLN A 56 19.11 -16.18 6.67
N ILE A 57 18.45 -16.22 7.82
CA ILE A 57 17.72 -17.41 8.29
C ILE A 57 16.66 -17.82 7.26
N TRP A 58 15.83 -16.87 6.79
CA TRP A 58 14.87 -17.16 5.74
C TRP A 58 15.56 -17.64 4.46
N ASN A 59 16.59 -16.93 3.97
CA ASN A 59 17.34 -17.30 2.77
C ASN A 59 17.97 -18.70 2.82
N SER A 60 18.31 -19.21 4.00
CA SER A 60 18.86 -20.55 4.19
C SER A 60 17.78 -21.64 4.30
N ASN A 61 16.53 -21.29 4.59
CA ASN A 61 15.44 -22.24 4.83
C ASN A 61 14.41 -22.30 3.69
N VAL A 62 14.36 -21.29 2.81
CA VAL A 62 13.43 -21.26 1.67
C VAL A 62 14.19 -21.09 0.36
N SER A 63 13.64 -21.63 -0.73
CA SER A 63 14.30 -21.68 -2.04
C SER A 63 13.64 -20.80 -3.10
N THR A 64 12.39 -20.36 -2.89
CA THR A 64 11.61 -19.62 -3.90
C THR A 64 11.61 -18.10 -3.69
N VAL A 65 12.11 -17.62 -2.55
CA VAL A 65 12.24 -16.19 -2.23
C VAL A 65 13.61 -15.89 -1.63
N ARG A 66 14.17 -14.74 -1.99
CA ARG A 66 15.44 -14.23 -1.47
C ARG A 66 15.24 -12.85 -0.86
N LEU A 67 15.57 -12.69 0.41
CA LEU A 67 15.60 -11.42 1.14
C LEU A 67 16.95 -10.73 0.97
N LEU A 68 16.96 -9.51 0.44
CA LEU A 68 18.16 -8.69 0.30
C LEU A 68 17.93 -7.29 0.88
N PRO A 69 18.94 -6.65 1.48
CA PRO A 69 18.79 -5.29 1.96
C PRO A 69 18.64 -4.32 0.78
N ALA A 70 17.69 -3.39 0.86
CA ALA A 70 17.65 -2.18 0.01
C ALA A 70 16.83 -1.07 0.68
N THR A 71 17.13 0.18 0.33
CA THR A 71 16.42 1.36 0.82
C THR A 71 16.01 2.22 -0.38
N PRO A 72 14.70 2.37 -0.68
CA PRO A 72 13.58 1.68 -0.04
C PRO A 72 13.53 0.19 -0.39
N GLY A 73 12.99 -0.62 0.51
CA GLY A 73 12.75 -2.04 0.35
C GLY A 73 11.25 -2.37 0.33
N ASN A 74 10.88 -3.55 -0.15
CA ASN A 74 9.52 -4.08 -0.09
C ASN A 74 9.03 -4.28 1.36
N ILE A 75 9.94 -4.63 2.27
CA ILE A 75 9.71 -4.71 3.71
C ILE A 75 10.34 -3.49 4.35
N THR A 76 9.59 -2.67 5.08
CA THR A 76 10.19 -1.55 5.84
C THR A 76 10.16 -1.86 7.33
N ILE A 77 11.33 -1.79 7.97
CA ILE A 77 11.49 -2.11 9.38
C ILE A 77 11.51 -0.83 10.20
N TYR A 78 10.75 -0.81 11.29
CA TYR A 78 10.64 0.27 12.25
C TYR A 78 10.97 -0.23 13.65
N VAL A 79 11.20 0.70 14.58
CA VAL A 79 11.35 0.44 16.01
C VAL A 79 10.38 1.33 16.76
N ASP A 80 9.70 0.79 17.76
CA ASP A 80 8.90 1.58 18.69
C ASP A 80 8.78 0.95 20.08
N ALA A 81 8.08 1.65 20.97
CA ALA A 81 7.91 1.25 22.37
C ALA A 81 6.93 0.08 22.59
N GLY A 82 6.15 -0.33 21.57
CA GLY A 82 5.05 -1.28 21.73
C GLY A 82 5.49 -2.74 21.60
N TRP A 83 4.52 -3.63 21.38
CA TRP A 83 4.78 -5.02 20.97
C TRP A 83 5.25 -5.10 19.51
N PRO A 84 6.17 -6.04 19.21
CA PRO A 84 6.51 -6.40 17.83
C PRO A 84 5.27 -6.79 17.05
N ARG A 85 5.26 -6.42 15.77
CA ARG A 85 4.18 -6.75 14.85
C ARG A 85 4.63 -6.59 13.41
N ALA A 86 4.00 -7.36 12.54
CA ALA A 86 4.11 -7.22 11.11
C ALA A 86 2.77 -6.77 10.54
N GLN A 87 2.86 -5.95 9.51
CA GLN A 87 1.72 -5.54 8.70
C GLN A 87 2.04 -5.86 7.24
N PRO A 88 1.71 -7.07 6.77
CA PRO A 88 1.83 -7.43 5.37
C PRO A 88 0.92 -6.55 4.51
N THR A 89 1.46 -6.00 3.42
CA THR A 89 0.68 -5.28 2.40
C THR A 89 0.38 -6.17 1.21
N SER A 90 1.29 -7.08 0.87
CA SER A 90 1.11 -8.16 -0.09
C SER A 90 2.15 -9.26 0.20
N LEU A 91 2.08 -10.39 -0.49
CA LEU A 91 3.06 -11.46 -0.30
C LEU A 91 4.48 -10.94 -0.62
N GLY A 92 5.34 -10.90 0.40
CA GLY A 92 6.70 -10.37 0.31
C GLY A 92 6.82 -8.85 0.42
N SER A 93 5.80 -8.14 0.90
CA SER A 93 5.88 -6.70 1.14
C SER A 93 5.07 -6.30 2.37
N GLY A 94 5.53 -5.29 3.08
CA GLY A 94 4.82 -4.71 4.20
C GLY A 94 5.74 -4.02 5.18
N ARG A 95 5.26 -3.81 6.39
CA ARG A 95 6.03 -3.15 7.45
C ARG A 95 6.22 -4.09 8.61
N VAL A 96 7.36 -3.99 9.25
CA VAL A 96 7.67 -4.75 10.47
C VAL A 96 8.09 -3.75 11.53
N TRP A 97 7.57 -3.89 12.74
CA TRP A 97 8.03 -3.14 13.90
C TRP A 97 8.72 -4.07 14.86
N MET A 98 9.95 -3.72 15.19
CA MET A 98 10.60 -4.21 16.38
C MET A 98 10.09 -3.42 17.57
N GLY A 99 9.27 -4.07 18.38
CA GLY A 99 8.69 -3.47 19.57
C GLY A 99 9.54 -3.72 20.82
N TRP A 100 9.86 -2.67 21.57
CA TRP A 100 10.61 -2.76 22.81
C TRP A 100 9.91 -3.58 23.90
N GLU A 101 8.59 -3.69 23.88
CA GLU A 101 7.84 -4.36 24.94
C GLU A 101 8.21 -5.85 25.06
N ALA A 102 8.28 -6.58 23.95
CA ALA A 102 8.72 -7.98 23.96
C ALA A 102 10.22 -8.12 24.28
N VAL A 103 11.04 -7.19 23.80
CA VAL A 103 12.49 -7.18 24.10
C VAL A 103 12.72 -7.03 25.60
N ASN A 104 11.99 -6.12 26.24
CA ASN A 104 12.07 -5.87 27.68
C ASN A 104 11.52 -7.04 28.51
N GLN A 105 10.62 -7.84 27.94
CA GLN A 105 10.14 -9.09 28.54
C GLN A 105 11.11 -10.27 28.37
N GLY A 106 12.23 -10.06 27.67
CA GLY A 106 13.30 -11.06 27.53
C GLY A 106 13.17 -11.97 26.31
N TYR A 107 12.23 -11.71 25.39
CA TYR A 107 12.14 -12.46 24.14
C TYR A 107 13.39 -12.24 23.27
N ASN A 108 13.84 -13.31 22.59
CA ASN A 108 15.02 -13.24 21.73
C ASN A 108 14.81 -12.30 20.52
N ARG A 109 15.68 -11.30 20.37
CA ARG A 109 15.57 -10.24 19.35
C ARG A 109 15.57 -10.76 17.91
N THR A 110 16.45 -11.71 17.59
CA THR A 110 16.50 -12.31 16.25
C THR A 110 15.28 -13.18 15.98
N ARG A 111 14.78 -13.91 16.99
CA ARG A 111 13.54 -14.69 16.87
C ARG A 111 12.34 -13.78 16.58
N ILE A 112 12.21 -12.66 17.29
CA ILE A 112 11.19 -11.64 17.01
C ILE A 112 11.29 -11.19 15.55
N ALA A 113 12.47 -10.70 15.13
CA ALA A 113 12.68 -10.22 13.76
C ALA A 113 12.32 -11.28 12.69
N THR A 114 12.72 -12.53 12.91
CA THR A 114 12.45 -13.63 11.98
C THR A 114 10.97 -13.99 11.93
N HIS A 115 10.30 -13.99 13.08
CA HIS A 115 8.85 -14.20 13.19
C HIS A 115 8.06 -13.13 12.45
N GLU A 116 8.39 -11.85 12.66
CA GLU A 116 7.70 -10.74 12.00
C GLU A 116 7.90 -10.74 10.48
N ILE A 117 9.10 -11.09 10.00
CA ILE A 117 9.33 -11.30 8.56
C ILE A 117 8.50 -12.50 8.06
N GLY A 118 8.31 -13.55 8.85
CA GLY A 118 7.47 -14.70 8.51
C GLY A 118 6.04 -14.31 8.13
N HIS A 119 5.46 -13.33 8.83
CA HIS A 119 4.16 -12.77 8.45
C HIS A 119 4.19 -12.07 7.09
N ILE A 120 5.25 -11.32 6.77
CA ILE A 120 5.42 -10.69 5.45
C ILE A 120 5.55 -11.74 4.34
N LEU A 121 6.13 -12.89 4.66
CA LEU A 121 6.22 -14.05 3.76
C LEU A 121 4.92 -14.88 3.71
N GLY A 122 3.84 -14.41 4.36
CA GLY A 122 2.50 -14.97 4.26
C GLY A 122 2.16 -16.07 5.27
N LEU A 123 2.93 -16.19 6.36
CA LEU A 123 2.62 -17.12 7.44
C LEU A 123 1.70 -16.48 8.49
N PRO A 124 0.61 -17.15 8.92
CA PRO A 124 -0.19 -16.69 10.05
C PRO A 124 0.47 -17.04 11.38
N ASP A 125 0.06 -16.34 12.43
CA ASP A 125 0.32 -16.72 13.82
C ASP A 125 -0.30 -18.09 14.11
N LYS A 126 0.50 -19.07 14.54
CA LYS A 126 0.02 -20.40 14.92
C LYS A 126 -0.15 -20.57 16.43
N ARG A 127 0.63 -19.82 17.22
CA ARG A 127 0.56 -19.80 18.69
C ARG A 127 0.62 -21.18 19.35
N THR A 128 1.36 -22.14 18.80
CA THR A 128 1.41 -23.54 19.31
C THR A 128 2.12 -23.68 20.67
N GLY A 129 2.88 -22.66 21.09
CA GLY A 129 3.66 -22.67 22.32
C GLY A 129 5.00 -23.42 22.21
N LEU A 130 5.25 -24.06 21.06
CA LEU A 130 6.46 -24.82 20.81
C LEU A 130 7.59 -23.90 20.36
N CYS A 131 8.78 -24.07 20.93
CA CYS A 131 9.98 -23.33 20.52
C CYS A 131 10.49 -23.74 19.13
N THR A 132 10.15 -24.95 18.67
CA THR A 132 10.46 -25.45 17.33
C THR A 132 9.66 -24.75 16.23
N ASP A 133 8.53 -24.12 16.58
CA ASP A 133 7.66 -23.41 15.64
C ASP A 133 7.95 -21.91 15.74
N LEU A 134 8.43 -21.32 14.64
CA LEU A 134 8.75 -19.89 14.61
C LEU A 134 7.48 -19.06 14.77
N MET A 135 6.37 -19.48 14.15
CA MET A 135 5.07 -18.80 14.21
C MET A 135 4.27 -19.12 15.49
N SER A 136 4.88 -19.77 16.50
CA SER A 136 4.35 -19.72 17.87
C SER A 136 4.35 -18.30 18.43
N GLY A 137 5.21 -17.41 17.91
CA GLY A 137 5.28 -16.03 18.36
C GLY A 137 5.50 -15.94 19.87
N SER A 138 4.71 -15.12 20.55
CA SER A 138 4.77 -14.89 21.99
C SER A 138 4.21 -16.04 22.84
N SER A 139 3.52 -17.04 22.26
CA SER A 139 3.01 -18.17 23.04
C SER A 139 4.10 -19.18 23.43
N ALA A 140 5.25 -19.15 22.75
CA ALA A 140 6.44 -19.86 23.20
C ALA A 140 7.08 -19.12 24.39
N PRO A 141 7.72 -19.84 25.34
CA PRO A 141 8.32 -19.22 26.51
C PRO A 141 9.43 -18.23 26.13
N VAL A 142 9.64 -17.19 26.94
CA VAL A 142 10.69 -16.16 26.72
C VAL A 142 12.10 -16.75 26.65
N SER A 143 12.32 -17.93 27.26
CA SER A 143 13.58 -18.68 27.15
C SER A 143 13.84 -19.28 25.76
N CYS A 144 12.84 -19.28 24.87
CA CYS A 144 12.98 -19.79 23.52
C CYS A 144 13.79 -18.82 22.64
N ALA A 145 14.99 -19.26 22.24
CA ALA A 145 15.85 -18.52 21.35
C ALA A 145 15.88 -19.04 19.90
N ASN A 146 15.14 -20.11 19.58
CA ASN A 146 15.12 -20.66 18.22
C ASN A 146 14.45 -19.68 17.24
N ALA A 147 15.26 -19.13 16.34
CA ALA A 147 14.80 -18.21 15.28
C ALA A 147 14.55 -18.91 13.94
N ASN A 148 14.82 -20.22 13.80
CA ASN A 148 14.60 -20.92 12.53
C ASN A 148 13.14 -21.32 12.35
N PRO A 149 12.57 -21.16 11.14
CA PRO A 149 11.26 -21.73 10.81
C PRO A 149 11.31 -23.25 10.84
N SER A 150 10.21 -23.89 11.23
CA SER A 150 10.00 -25.32 11.04
C SER A 150 9.97 -25.68 9.55
N ALA A 151 10.20 -26.95 9.23
CA ALA A 151 10.10 -27.44 7.84
C ALA A 151 8.72 -27.17 7.22
N ALA A 152 7.64 -27.21 8.02
CA ALA A 152 6.29 -26.91 7.57
C ALA A 152 6.09 -25.41 7.24
N GLU A 153 6.67 -24.51 8.05
CA GLU A 153 6.63 -23.06 7.81
C GLU A 153 7.44 -22.69 6.56
N ALA A 154 8.65 -23.26 6.42
CA ALA A 154 9.49 -23.06 5.23
C ALA A 154 8.83 -23.60 3.95
N SER A 155 8.25 -24.81 4.00
CA SER A 155 7.52 -25.39 2.86
C SER A 155 6.32 -24.53 2.46
N ARG A 156 5.60 -23.96 3.44
CA ARG A 156 4.48 -23.05 3.17
C ARG A 156 4.95 -21.78 2.44
N VAL A 157 6.02 -21.14 2.89
CA VAL A 157 6.60 -19.98 2.17
C VAL A 157 7.00 -20.36 0.75
N ASN A 158 7.64 -21.52 0.57
CA ASN A 158 8.00 -22.01 -0.77
C ASN A 158 6.78 -22.13 -1.69
N SER A 159 5.67 -22.70 -1.17
CA SER A 159 4.43 -22.84 -1.94
C SER A 159 3.80 -21.49 -2.32
N LEU A 160 3.86 -20.51 -1.43
CA LEU A 160 3.28 -19.19 -1.66
C LEU A 160 4.02 -18.42 -2.76
N PHE A 161 5.35 -18.54 -2.80
CA PHE A 161 6.19 -17.82 -3.75
C PHE A 161 6.43 -18.56 -5.08
N ALA A 162 6.12 -19.85 -5.16
CA ALA A 162 6.18 -20.63 -6.41
C ALA A 162 5.07 -20.30 -7.42
N GLY A 163 3.95 -19.69 -6.98
CA GLY A 163 2.75 -19.46 -7.79
C GLY A 163 2.60 -18.09 -8.47
N SER A 164 3.59 -17.20 -8.37
CA SER A 164 3.46 -15.80 -8.81
C SER A 164 4.53 -15.41 -9.84
N LEU A 165 4.21 -15.53 -11.13
CA LEU A 165 4.96 -14.88 -12.20
C LEU A 165 4.48 -13.42 -12.34
N ALA A 166 5.29 -12.46 -11.88
CA ALA A 166 5.18 -11.06 -12.29
C ALA A 166 6.41 -10.68 -13.15
N ALA A 167 6.12 -9.96 -14.23
CA ALA A 167 6.95 -9.63 -15.38
C ALA A 167 8.29 -8.91 -15.06
N PRO A 168 9.25 -8.86 -16.02
CA PRO A 168 10.62 -8.43 -15.76
C PRO A 168 10.72 -6.90 -15.64
N THR A 169 11.28 -6.42 -14.54
CA THR A 169 11.81 -5.05 -14.45
C THR A 169 13.23 -5.03 -14.99
N THR A 170 13.40 -4.68 -16.26
CA THR A 170 14.66 -4.10 -16.74
C THR A 170 14.74 -2.67 -16.24
N GLY A 171 15.72 -2.37 -15.39
CA GLY A 171 15.82 -1.04 -14.80
C GLY A 171 17.03 -0.82 -13.90
N ARG A 172 18.20 -0.79 -14.52
CA ARG A 172 19.33 0.12 -14.22
C ARG A 172 19.80 0.22 -12.76
N THR A 173 20.99 -0.34 -12.51
CA THR A 173 21.83 -0.05 -11.34
C THR A 173 22.18 1.44 -11.28
N TYR A 174 21.78 2.09 -10.18
CA TYR A 174 22.38 3.34 -9.72
C TYR A 174 23.27 3.00 -8.52
N VAL A 175 24.56 3.36 -8.63
CA VAL A 175 25.48 3.40 -7.50
C VAL A 175 25.45 4.84 -6.99
N TRP A 176 25.22 5.02 -5.69
CA TRP A 176 25.51 6.29 -5.02
C TRP A 176 26.38 6.03 -3.80
N ASN A 177 27.55 6.65 -3.82
CA ASN A 177 28.50 6.72 -2.71
C ASN A 177 28.00 7.74 -1.69
N GLY A 178 28.36 7.51 -0.43
CA GLY A 178 27.81 8.20 0.73
C GLY A 178 28.15 9.69 0.87
N ASP A 179 27.55 10.19 1.96
CA ASP A 179 27.94 11.33 2.79
C ASP A 179 27.43 12.70 2.31
N ASP A 180 26.37 13.21 2.97
CA ASP A 180 26.51 14.29 3.95
C ASP A 180 25.17 14.70 4.57
N ALA A 181 25.28 15.20 5.80
CA ALA A 181 24.20 15.61 6.68
C ALA A 181 23.48 16.91 6.21
N GLY A 182 22.18 16.95 6.48
CA GLY A 182 21.37 18.18 6.53
C GLY A 182 20.48 18.41 5.31
N ASP A 183 19.19 18.08 5.45
CA ASP A 183 18.14 18.90 4.82
C ASP A 183 16.75 18.61 5.43
N ILE A 184 16.12 19.66 5.95
CA ILE A 184 14.74 19.65 6.45
C ILE A 184 13.82 19.83 5.23
N THR A 185 13.02 18.83 4.85
CA THR A 185 12.09 18.95 3.73
C THR A 185 10.63 18.81 4.18
N PRO A 186 9.81 19.88 4.15
CA PRO A 186 8.42 19.77 4.60
C PRO A 186 7.54 19.11 3.55
N ASN A 187 6.64 18.25 4.05
CA ASN A 187 5.55 17.49 3.40
C ASN A 187 4.20 17.86 4.06
N VAL A 188 3.00 17.28 3.76
CA VAL A 188 1.68 17.58 4.45
C VAL A 188 2.00 18.15 5.81
N VAL A 189 1.69 19.41 6.12
CA VAL A 189 2.50 20.19 7.07
C VAL A 189 2.87 19.35 8.31
N GLY A 190 4.17 19.14 8.55
CA GLY A 190 4.68 18.30 9.65
C GLY A 190 4.61 16.77 9.47
N GLY A 191 4.20 16.30 8.30
CA GLY A 191 4.07 14.91 7.88
C GLY A 191 5.24 14.42 7.02
N VAL A 192 5.13 13.22 6.49
CA VAL A 192 6.22 12.53 5.76
C VAL A 192 5.80 12.17 4.35
N THR A 193 6.74 11.78 3.49
CA THR A 193 6.40 11.14 2.21
C THR A 193 5.51 9.94 2.45
N ALA A 194 4.46 9.75 1.63
CA ALA A 194 3.65 8.55 1.66
C ALA A 194 4.53 7.31 1.64
N SER A 195 4.40 6.47 2.66
CA SER A 195 5.33 5.36 2.92
C SER A 195 4.89 4.05 2.26
N GLU A 196 3.78 4.08 1.53
CA GLU A 196 3.32 3.02 0.63
C GLU A 196 2.51 3.62 -0.51
N ASN A 197 2.29 2.85 -1.57
CA ASN A 197 1.28 3.24 -2.55
C ASN A 197 -0.11 2.94 -1.98
N TYR A 198 -0.98 3.94 -2.06
CA TYR A 198 -2.39 3.79 -1.69
C TYR A 198 -3.20 3.66 -2.99
N PRO A 199 -3.70 2.45 -3.34
CA PRO A 199 -4.32 2.19 -4.64
C PRO A 199 -5.59 3.00 -4.88
N PHE A 200 -6.19 3.53 -3.81
CA PHE A 200 -7.36 4.38 -3.89
C PHE A 200 -7.02 5.87 -4.11
N MET A 201 -5.75 6.30 -4.12
CA MET A 201 -5.44 7.72 -4.29
C MET A 201 -5.84 8.23 -5.68
N VAL A 202 -6.47 9.41 -5.70
CA VAL A 202 -6.91 10.08 -6.92
C VAL A 202 -6.39 11.51 -6.93
N TYR A 203 -5.61 11.88 -7.95
CA TYR A 203 -5.22 13.27 -8.15
C TYR A 203 -6.28 14.03 -8.96
N VAL A 204 -6.77 15.14 -8.41
CA VAL A 204 -7.90 15.93 -8.92
C VAL A 204 -7.43 17.35 -9.25
N SER A 205 -6.43 17.48 -10.13
CA SER A 205 -5.99 18.76 -10.70
C SER A 205 -5.77 19.87 -9.66
N GLY A 206 -4.92 19.62 -8.66
CA GLY A 206 -4.66 20.56 -7.55
C GLY A 206 -5.45 20.24 -6.29
N CYS A 207 -6.43 19.34 -6.36
CA CYS A 207 -7.06 18.68 -5.21
C CYS A 207 -6.64 17.20 -5.11
N THR A 208 -7.06 16.58 -4.02
CA THR A 208 -6.93 15.14 -3.74
C THR A 208 -8.32 14.48 -3.74
N GLY A 209 -8.36 13.17 -3.96
CA GLY A 209 -9.59 12.37 -3.94
C GLY A 209 -9.28 10.91 -3.66
N SER A 210 -10.34 10.10 -3.54
CA SER A 210 -10.25 8.67 -3.25
C SER A 210 -11.15 7.84 -4.16
N LEU A 211 -10.65 6.71 -4.67
CA LEU A 211 -11.42 5.70 -5.38
C LEU A 211 -12.29 4.94 -4.38
N ILE A 212 -13.59 4.89 -4.61
CA ILE A 212 -14.58 4.23 -3.73
C ILE A 212 -15.32 3.09 -4.42
N LYS A 213 -15.23 3.02 -5.76
CA LYS A 213 -15.64 1.89 -6.61
C LYS A 213 -14.75 1.88 -7.85
N ALA A 214 -14.66 0.75 -8.57
CA ALA A 214 -13.79 0.62 -9.74
C ALA A 214 -13.93 1.76 -10.77
N ASN A 215 -15.11 2.38 -10.88
CA ASN A 215 -15.38 3.52 -11.76
C ASN A 215 -15.96 4.74 -11.01
N TRP A 216 -15.78 4.86 -9.69
CA TRP A 216 -16.22 6.03 -8.92
C TRP A 216 -15.17 6.50 -7.93
N ALA A 217 -14.95 7.82 -7.91
CA ALA A 217 -14.11 8.50 -6.94
C ALA A 217 -14.91 9.53 -6.15
N VAL A 218 -14.47 9.84 -4.93
CA VAL A 218 -14.96 10.91 -4.07
C VAL A 218 -13.88 11.98 -3.89
N THR A 219 -14.30 13.24 -3.80
CA THR A 219 -13.47 14.41 -3.50
C THR A 219 -14.35 15.48 -2.83
N ALA A 220 -13.80 16.67 -2.57
CA ALA A 220 -14.57 17.78 -2.04
C ALA A 220 -15.40 18.47 -3.13
N LYS A 221 -16.55 19.03 -2.75
CA LYS A 221 -17.45 19.76 -3.68
C LYS A 221 -16.78 21.01 -4.24
N HIS A 222 -16.02 21.74 -3.43
CA HIS A 222 -15.30 22.94 -3.85
C HIS A 222 -14.12 22.68 -4.81
N CYS A 223 -13.66 21.43 -4.94
CA CYS A 223 -12.62 21.09 -5.91
C CYS A 223 -13.11 21.27 -7.35
N PRO A 224 -12.22 21.48 -8.33
CA PRO A 224 -12.61 21.56 -9.73
C PRO A 224 -13.18 20.21 -10.23
N THR A 225 -13.86 20.23 -11.38
CA THR A 225 -14.23 19.02 -12.11
C THR A 225 -13.37 18.94 -13.36
N PRO A 226 -12.24 18.19 -13.32
CA PRO A 226 -11.34 18.09 -14.47
C PRO A 226 -11.91 17.14 -15.53
N SER A 227 -11.39 17.22 -16.77
CA SER A 227 -11.74 16.28 -17.84
C SER A 227 -11.25 14.85 -17.58
N SER A 228 -10.19 14.70 -16.78
CA SER A 228 -9.63 13.42 -16.36
C SER A 228 -8.98 13.52 -14.98
N VAL A 229 -8.81 12.36 -14.34
CA VAL A 229 -8.11 12.20 -13.06
C VAL A 229 -7.05 11.10 -13.18
N ARG A 230 -6.02 11.14 -12.33
CA ARG A 230 -5.05 10.03 -12.19
C ARG A 230 -5.41 9.22 -10.96
N VAL A 231 -5.62 7.92 -11.13
CA VAL A 231 -6.02 6.99 -10.06
C VAL A 231 -4.92 5.96 -9.82
N GLY A 232 -4.70 5.57 -8.55
CA GLY A 232 -3.88 4.41 -8.19
C GLY A 232 -2.39 4.67 -8.04
N SER A 233 -1.99 5.93 -7.95
CA SER A 233 -0.60 6.34 -7.74
C SER A 233 -0.53 7.45 -6.71
N ILE A 234 0.44 7.34 -5.80
CA ILE A 234 0.87 8.45 -4.93
C ILE A 234 1.76 9.47 -5.67
N ASN A 235 2.22 9.17 -6.89
CA ASN A 235 2.89 10.15 -7.73
C ASN A 235 1.85 10.81 -8.65
N ARG A 236 1.66 12.14 -8.53
CA ARG A 236 0.64 12.84 -9.32
C ARG A 236 1.00 13.02 -10.79
N THR A 237 2.27 12.83 -11.17
CA THR A 237 2.76 13.01 -12.55
C THR A 237 3.06 11.69 -13.27
N SER A 238 3.20 10.58 -12.56
CA SER A 238 3.52 9.27 -13.15
C SER A 238 2.86 8.09 -12.42
N GLY A 239 2.85 6.91 -13.05
CA GLY A 239 2.16 5.72 -12.54
C GLY A 239 0.63 5.86 -12.53
N GLY A 240 -0.08 4.85 -12.04
CA GLY A 240 -1.54 4.92 -12.02
C GLY A 240 -2.18 4.87 -13.42
N THR A 241 -3.48 5.13 -13.49
CA THR A 241 -4.24 5.26 -14.74
C THR A 241 -4.83 6.66 -14.83
N VAL A 242 -4.63 7.33 -15.97
CA VAL A 242 -5.36 8.56 -16.29
C VAL A 242 -6.66 8.17 -16.97
N VAL A 243 -7.78 8.56 -16.38
CA VAL A 243 -9.12 8.19 -16.84
C VAL A 243 -10.03 9.41 -16.86
N GLY A 244 -10.86 9.52 -17.89
CA GLY A 244 -11.80 10.62 -18.06
C GLY A 244 -12.85 10.66 -16.94
N VAL A 245 -13.35 11.86 -16.63
CA VAL A 245 -14.52 12.04 -15.76
C VAL A 245 -15.75 12.20 -16.65
N SER A 246 -16.69 11.26 -16.57
CA SER A 246 -17.90 11.25 -17.40
C SER A 246 -19.05 12.00 -16.74
N ARG A 247 -19.09 12.03 -15.40
CA ARG A 247 -20.13 12.72 -14.62
C ARG A 247 -19.58 13.16 -13.28
N ALA A 248 -20.02 14.33 -12.81
CA ALA A 248 -19.82 14.78 -11.45
C ALA A 248 -21.16 14.92 -10.73
N VAL A 249 -21.22 14.49 -9.47
CA VAL A 249 -22.42 14.55 -8.63
C VAL A 249 -22.06 15.22 -7.31
N ASN A 250 -22.62 16.40 -7.07
CA ASN A 250 -22.44 17.11 -5.80
C ASN A 250 -23.41 16.56 -4.76
N HIS A 251 -22.95 16.43 -3.51
CA HIS A 251 -23.86 16.28 -2.39
C HIS A 251 -24.73 17.55 -2.27
N PRO A 252 -26.04 17.42 -2.00
CA PRO A 252 -26.94 18.57 -1.94
C PRO A 252 -26.54 19.58 -0.86
N SER A 253 -26.08 19.12 0.30
CA SER A 253 -25.93 19.95 1.51
C SER A 253 -24.51 20.09 2.08
N ILE A 254 -23.56 19.23 1.71
CA ILE A 254 -22.21 19.20 2.32
C ILE A 254 -21.12 19.23 1.25
N ASP A 255 -19.86 19.38 1.65
CA ASP A 255 -18.72 19.60 0.75
C ASP A 255 -18.18 18.29 0.14
N VAL A 256 -19.08 17.42 -0.33
CA VAL A 256 -18.73 16.15 -0.98
C VAL A 256 -19.14 16.17 -2.45
N LYS A 257 -18.28 15.62 -3.32
CA LYS A 257 -18.57 15.41 -4.73
C LYS A 257 -18.05 14.05 -5.20
N LEU A 258 -18.86 13.37 -5.99
CA LEU A 258 -18.52 12.10 -6.63
C LEU A 258 -18.19 12.33 -8.10
N PHE A 259 -17.21 11.59 -8.60
CA PHE A 259 -16.91 11.47 -10.02
C PHE A 259 -17.21 10.06 -10.49
N GLN A 260 -18.04 9.95 -11.53
CA GLN A 260 -18.12 8.76 -12.34
C GLN A 260 -16.98 8.82 -13.36
N LEU A 261 -16.19 7.76 -13.39
CA LEU A 261 -15.07 7.62 -14.33
C LEU A 261 -15.60 7.08 -15.66
N ALA A 262 -14.99 7.49 -16.77
CA ALA A 262 -15.35 7.06 -18.11
C ALA A 262 -15.08 5.55 -18.35
N GLY A 263 -14.25 4.93 -17.50
CA GLY A 263 -14.01 3.50 -17.48
C GLY A 263 -13.62 3.02 -16.08
N SER A 264 -13.79 1.73 -15.84
CA SER A 264 -13.31 1.09 -14.61
C SER A 264 -11.78 0.98 -14.61
N VAL A 265 -11.17 1.21 -13.45
CA VAL A 265 -9.75 0.96 -13.20
C VAL A 265 -9.55 -0.33 -12.42
N SER A 266 -8.35 -0.90 -12.48
CA SER A 266 -7.98 -2.17 -11.81
C SER A 266 -7.51 -1.99 -10.35
N TYR A 267 -7.47 -0.76 -9.85
CA TYR A 267 -7.01 -0.48 -8.49
C TYR A 267 -8.08 -0.77 -7.45
N ALA A 268 -7.66 -1.26 -6.28
CA ALA A 268 -8.54 -1.50 -5.15
C ALA A 268 -9.11 -0.16 -4.62
N PRO A 269 -10.45 0.00 -4.60
CA PRO A 269 -11.08 1.14 -3.94
C PRO A 269 -10.90 1.07 -2.42
N ALA A 270 -10.98 2.22 -1.75
CA ALA A 270 -11.04 2.26 -0.30
C ALA A 270 -12.45 1.90 0.16
N PRO A 271 -12.63 0.85 0.99
CA PRO A 271 -13.92 0.59 1.61
C PRO A 271 -14.30 1.77 2.51
N ILE A 272 -15.56 2.18 2.46
CA ILE A 272 -16.14 3.10 3.44
C ILE A 272 -16.76 2.22 4.54
N PRO A 273 -16.43 2.42 5.83
CA PRO A 273 -17.03 1.64 6.91
C PRO A 273 -18.41 2.19 7.28
N THR A 274 -19.10 1.52 8.21
CA THR A 274 -20.41 1.98 8.75
C THR A 274 -20.27 3.09 9.79
N THR A 275 -19.08 3.28 10.37
CA THR A 275 -18.78 4.32 11.36
C THR A 275 -17.41 4.95 11.09
N SER A 276 -17.23 6.22 11.40
CA SER A 276 -15.93 6.91 11.31
C SER A 276 -15.02 6.57 12.50
N GLY A 277 -15.62 6.42 13.69
CA GLY A 277 -14.92 6.07 14.94
C GLY A 277 -15.22 7.08 16.03
N ALA A 278 -14.91 6.72 17.27
CA ALA A 278 -15.03 7.66 18.39
C ALA A 278 -13.86 8.66 18.40
N VAL A 279 -14.02 9.73 19.18
CA VAL A 279 -12.89 10.61 19.57
C VAL A 279 -11.72 9.76 20.08
N GLY A 280 -10.51 10.09 19.66
CA GLY A 280 -9.28 9.34 19.92
C GLY A 280 -8.99 8.23 18.91
N THR A 281 -9.89 7.93 17.96
CA THR A 281 -9.61 6.97 16.88
C THR A 281 -8.38 7.41 16.10
N ALA A 282 -7.36 6.55 16.03
CA ALA A 282 -6.17 6.79 15.23
C ALA A 282 -6.50 6.75 13.74
N THR A 283 -6.05 7.75 13.01
CA THR A 283 -6.32 7.95 11.58
C THR A 283 -5.07 8.40 10.86
N ARG A 284 -5.12 8.37 9.54
CA ARG A 284 -4.08 8.91 8.66
C ARG A 284 -4.72 9.76 7.59
N ILE A 285 -4.12 10.91 7.32
CA ILE A 285 -4.50 11.80 6.22
C ILE A 285 -3.42 11.73 5.14
N ILE A 286 -3.83 11.78 3.87
CA ILE A 286 -2.90 11.59 2.74
C ILE A 286 -3.28 12.57 1.63
N GLY A 287 -2.30 13.26 1.04
CA GLY A 287 -2.57 14.20 -0.05
C GLY A 287 -1.35 14.85 -0.68
N TRP A 288 -1.61 15.68 -1.69
CA TRP A 288 -0.61 16.48 -2.41
C TRP A 288 -0.71 17.97 -2.07
N GLY A 289 -1.26 18.31 -0.91
CA GLY A 289 -1.34 19.69 -0.46
C GLY A 289 0.01 20.33 -0.19
N GLN A 290 -0.02 21.65 -0.01
CA GLN A 290 1.14 22.44 0.39
C GLN A 290 1.70 21.92 1.70
N THR A 291 3.02 21.98 1.78
CA THR A 291 3.77 21.33 2.84
C THR A 291 4.30 22.30 3.88
N CYS A 292 4.03 23.57 3.65
CA CYS A 292 4.33 24.67 4.53
C CYS A 292 3.02 25.38 4.94
N PRO A 293 2.98 26.05 6.11
CA PRO A 293 1.73 26.55 6.69
C PRO A 293 1.07 27.71 5.90
N THR A 294 1.86 28.55 5.25
CA THR A 294 1.38 29.80 4.65
C THR A 294 0.78 29.56 3.25
N PRO A 295 -0.37 30.15 2.89
CA PRO A 295 -0.90 30.01 1.54
C PRO A 295 0.11 30.42 0.46
N GLY A 296 0.45 29.52 -0.45
CA GLY A 296 1.31 29.79 -1.62
C GLY A 296 2.82 29.74 -1.33
N CYS A 297 3.23 29.26 -0.17
CA CYS A 297 4.65 29.26 0.24
C CYS A 297 5.53 28.24 -0.51
N GLY A 298 4.94 27.33 -1.28
CA GLY A 298 5.71 26.30 -1.96
C GLY A 298 4.93 25.59 -3.04
N SER A 299 5.66 24.77 -3.80
CA SER A 299 5.04 23.90 -4.81
C SER A 299 4.43 22.66 -4.16
N ALA A 300 3.27 22.23 -4.68
CA ALA A 300 2.66 20.98 -4.28
C ALA A 300 3.61 19.80 -4.58
N PRO A 301 3.82 18.87 -3.63
CA PRO A 301 4.78 17.79 -3.80
C PRO A 301 4.36 16.88 -4.95
N THR A 302 5.34 16.30 -5.65
CA THR A 302 5.07 15.35 -6.75
C THR A 302 4.59 14.00 -6.20
N VAL A 303 5.14 13.57 -5.06
CA VAL A 303 4.72 12.38 -4.35
C VAL A 303 3.85 12.79 -3.16
N ALA A 304 2.73 12.11 -2.96
CA ALA A 304 1.81 12.39 -1.88
C ALA A 304 2.51 12.26 -0.53
N ARG A 305 2.00 12.99 0.44
CA ARG A 305 2.48 13.00 1.80
C ARG A 305 1.42 12.41 2.71
N GLU A 306 1.85 11.87 3.85
CA GLU A 306 0.97 11.28 4.84
C GLU A 306 1.27 11.82 6.23
N LEU A 307 0.24 11.89 7.07
CA LEU A 307 0.34 12.27 8.46
C LEU A 307 -0.57 11.37 9.30
N ASP A 308 0.02 10.73 10.31
CA ASP A 308 -0.75 10.06 11.35
C ASP A 308 -1.31 11.09 12.33
N THR A 309 -2.59 10.94 12.65
CA THR A 309 -3.38 11.87 13.46
C THR A 309 -4.54 11.11 14.12
N SER A 310 -5.52 11.80 14.67
CA SER A 310 -6.69 11.19 15.30
C SER A 310 -7.96 12.02 15.13
N ILE A 311 -9.10 11.38 15.32
CA ILE A 311 -10.37 12.09 15.50
C ILE A 311 -10.36 12.77 16.86
N VAL A 312 -10.77 14.03 16.91
CA VAL A 312 -10.87 14.80 18.15
C VAL A 312 -12.29 15.34 18.33
N ALA A 313 -12.61 15.84 19.52
CA ALA A 313 -13.95 16.34 19.80
C ALA A 313 -14.34 17.48 18.86
N ASP A 314 -15.58 17.47 18.40
CA ASP A 314 -16.18 18.50 17.53
C ASP A 314 -15.98 19.91 18.08
N SER A 315 -16.03 20.08 19.40
CA SER A 315 -15.80 21.37 20.07
C SER A 315 -14.41 21.98 19.82
N ARG A 316 -13.45 21.22 19.27
CA ARG A 316 -12.13 21.72 18.85
C ARG A 316 -12.14 22.32 17.44
N CYS A 317 -13.21 22.13 16.68
CA CYS A 317 -13.40 22.69 15.35
C CYS A 317 -14.50 23.75 15.35
N SER A 318 -14.13 25.00 15.04
CA SER A 318 -15.04 26.11 14.86
C SER A 318 -15.96 25.90 13.65
N GLY A 319 -17.27 25.99 13.87
CA GLY A 319 -18.26 25.90 12.80
C GLY A 319 -18.43 24.50 12.20
N ILE A 320 -18.10 23.45 12.98
CA ILE A 320 -18.32 22.07 12.58
C ILE A 320 -19.81 21.70 12.63
N ASN A 321 -20.26 20.93 11.65
CA ASN A 321 -21.55 20.28 11.58
C ASN A 321 -21.39 18.80 11.99
N GLY A 322 -21.27 18.54 13.29
CA GLY A 322 -20.93 17.23 13.86
C GLY A 322 -21.69 16.00 13.30
N PRO A 323 -22.97 16.08 12.91
CA PRO A 323 -23.66 14.98 12.26
C PRO A 323 -23.08 14.51 10.92
N TYR A 324 -22.35 15.37 10.21
CA TYR A 324 -21.81 15.10 8.86
C TYR A 324 -20.31 15.34 8.73
N GLU A 325 -19.64 15.79 9.80
CA GLU A 325 -18.25 16.23 9.76
C GLU A 325 -17.43 15.65 10.91
N ILE A 326 -16.15 15.41 10.65
CA ILE A 326 -15.15 14.92 11.60
C ILE A 326 -14.17 16.06 11.90
N CYS A 327 -13.91 16.31 13.18
CA CYS A 327 -12.79 17.14 13.61
C CYS A 327 -11.52 16.28 13.71
N THR A 328 -10.48 16.65 12.98
CA THR A 328 -9.22 15.90 12.90
C THR A 328 -8.08 16.67 13.53
N ASP A 329 -7.31 15.99 14.38
CA ASP A 329 -6.29 16.63 15.21
C ASP A 329 -5.22 17.37 14.39
N ASN A 330 -4.71 18.42 15.01
CA ASN A 330 -3.51 19.12 14.59
C ASN A 330 -2.34 18.57 15.39
N THR A 331 -1.73 17.50 14.89
CA THR A 331 -0.73 16.72 15.60
C THR A 331 0.41 17.62 16.09
N GLY A 332 0.67 17.58 17.40
CA GLY A 332 1.71 18.37 18.05
C GLY A 332 1.51 19.90 17.97
N GLY A 333 0.34 20.38 17.57
CA GLY A 333 0.06 21.81 17.38
C GLY A 333 0.72 22.44 16.15
N VAL A 334 1.33 21.64 15.28
CA VAL A 334 2.18 22.13 14.18
C VAL A 334 2.01 21.35 12.87
N ALA A 335 1.14 20.34 12.85
CA ALA A 335 0.97 19.47 11.68
C ALA A 335 -0.50 19.26 11.28
N GLY A 336 -0.80 19.22 9.98
CA GLY A 336 -2.18 19.06 9.49
C GLY A 336 -2.32 19.18 7.98
N ALA A 337 -3.57 19.06 7.51
CA ALA A 337 -3.90 19.26 6.10
C ALA A 337 -3.73 20.73 5.69
N CYS A 338 -3.48 20.93 4.40
CA CYS A 338 -3.35 22.25 3.82
C CYS A 338 -3.92 22.33 2.40
N TYR A 339 -3.82 23.50 1.79
CA TYR A 339 -4.28 23.77 0.43
C TYR A 339 -3.79 22.70 -0.56
N GLY A 340 -4.74 22.02 -1.21
CA GLY A 340 -4.50 20.93 -2.15
C GLY A 340 -4.72 19.52 -1.58
N ASP A 341 -4.80 19.39 -0.25
CA ASP A 341 -5.29 18.16 0.40
C ASP A 341 -6.82 18.06 0.36
N SER A 342 -7.52 19.12 -0.03
CA SER A 342 -8.97 19.16 -0.23
C SER A 342 -9.48 17.95 -1.01
N GLY A 343 -10.51 17.30 -0.47
CA GLY A 343 -11.11 16.07 -0.95
C GLY A 343 -10.30 14.80 -0.67
N GLY A 344 -9.10 14.93 -0.11
CA GLY A 344 -8.19 13.83 0.17
C GLY A 344 -8.66 12.93 1.31
N PRO A 345 -8.17 11.68 1.34
CA PRO A 345 -8.60 10.69 2.32
C PRO A 345 -8.15 11.01 3.74
N GLN A 346 -9.08 10.91 4.67
CA GLN A 346 -8.82 10.46 6.04
C GLN A 346 -9.20 8.99 6.15
N VAL A 347 -8.25 8.15 6.55
CA VAL A 347 -8.43 6.71 6.67
C VAL A 347 -8.15 6.20 8.07
N ARG A 348 -8.83 5.12 8.44
CA ARG A 348 -8.50 4.31 9.63
C ARG A 348 -8.28 2.85 9.23
N LYS A 349 -7.58 2.09 10.06
CA LYS A 349 -7.51 0.63 9.86
C LYS A 349 -8.70 -0.06 10.49
N VAL A 350 -9.38 -0.89 9.70
CA VAL A 350 -10.33 -1.90 10.19
C VAL A 350 -9.82 -3.25 9.70
N ASN A 351 -9.52 -4.16 10.62
CA ASN A 351 -8.97 -5.49 10.29
C ASN A 351 -7.75 -5.42 9.36
N GLY A 352 -6.86 -4.45 9.59
CA GLY A 352 -5.64 -4.24 8.80
C GLY A 352 -5.83 -3.51 7.46
N VAL A 353 -7.08 -3.24 7.04
CA VAL A 353 -7.40 -2.56 5.78
C VAL A 353 -7.66 -1.08 6.01
N TRP A 354 -7.08 -0.22 5.18
CA TRP A 354 -7.39 1.21 5.17
C TRP A 354 -8.82 1.43 4.69
N ASN A 355 -9.64 1.95 5.59
CA ASN A 355 -11.04 2.29 5.37
C ASN A 355 -11.17 3.82 5.32
N LEU A 356 -11.83 4.33 4.29
CA LEU A 356 -12.04 5.75 4.07
C LEU A 356 -13.17 6.24 4.97
N ILE A 357 -12.82 7.05 5.96
CA ILE A 357 -13.77 7.62 6.91
C ILE A 357 -14.09 9.08 6.62
N GLY A 358 -13.19 9.80 5.96
CA GLY A 358 -13.43 11.21 5.69
C GLY A 358 -12.78 11.74 4.42
N ALA A 359 -13.29 12.88 3.96
CA ALA A 359 -12.74 13.65 2.86
C ALA A 359 -12.40 15.08 3.34
N THR A 360 -11.17 15.55 3.13
CA THR A 360 -10.71 16.86 3.63
C THR A 360 -11.58 17.99 3.09
N SER A 361 -12.11 18.87 3.95
CA SER A 361 -12.88 20.04 3.52
C SER A 361 -12.11 21.35 3.78
N ARG A 362 -11.85 21.68 5.05
CA ARG A 362 -11.37 23.01 5.45
C ARG A 362 -10.63 23.02 6.79
N ALA A 363 -9.99 24.13 7.10
CA ALA A 363 -9.41 24.37 8.43
C ALA A 363 -10.53 24.47 9.48
N GLY A 364 -10.30 23.89 10.66
CA GLY A 364 -11.23 23.89 11.79
C GLY A 364 -11.07 25.07 12.74
N ASN A 365 -10.20 26.03 12.45
CA ASN A 365 -9.97 27.22 13.29
C ASN A 365 -10.18 28.55 12.53
N ASN A 366 -10.73 28.49 11.31
CA ASN A 366 -10.93 29.66 10.42
C ASN A 366 -9.63 30.46 10.13
N ASN A 367 -8.47 29.81 10.25
CA ASN A 367 -7.19 30.42 9.92
C ASN A 367 -6.75 30.03 8.50
N SER A 368 -6.23 30.99 7.73
CA SER A 368 -5.63 30.72 6.43
C SER A 368 -4.24 30.08 6.54
N THR A 369 -3.57 30.23 7.69
CA THR A 369 -2.35 29.48 7.99
C THR A 369 -2.70 28.06 8.42
N CYS A 370 -2.33 27.08 7.59
CA CYS A 370 -2.52 25.66 7.85
C CYS A 370 -1.79 25.20 9.12
N ALA A 371 -2.22 24.05 9.66
CA ALA A 371 -1.56 23.39 10.79
C ALA A 371 -1.40 24.24 12.07
N THR A 372 -2.22 25.27 12.23
CA THR A 372 -2.34 26.09 13.46
C THR A 372 -3.53 25.67 14.33
N GLY A 373 -4.25 24.63 13.90
CA GLY A 373 -5.40 24.08 14.59
C GLY A 373 -5.99 22.89 13.81
N PRO A 374 -6.96 22.18 14.41
CA PRO A 374 -7.61 21.02 13.81
C PRO A 374 -8.17 21.30 12.41
N SER A 375 -8.44 20.25 11.65
CA SER A 375 -9.03 20.33 10.32
C SER A 375 -10.39 19.62 10.28
N ILE A 376 -11.32 20.13 9.49
CA ILE A 376 -12.66 19.55 9.29
C ILE A 376 -12.65 18.68 8.04
N TYR A 377 -13.12 17.45 8.20
CA TYR A 377 -13.34 16.46 7.16
C TYR A 377 -14.83 16.13 7.06
N GLU A 378 -15.32 15.80 5.87
CA GLU A 378 -16.66 15.28 5.66
C GLU A 378 -16.73 13.81 6.11
N ASP A 379 -17.66 13.44 7.00
CA ASP A 379 -17.86 12.08 7.52
C ASP A 379 -18.53 11.20 6.44
N LEU A 380 -17.74 10.43 5.69
CA LEU A 380 -18.29 9.60 4.61
C LEU A 380 -19.18 8.44 5.11
N PRO A 381 -18.89 7.78 6.24
CA PRO A 381 -19.84 6.85 6.87
C PRO A 381 -21.22 7.46 7.13
N SER A 382 -21.31 8.72 7.58
CA SER A 382 -22.61 9.39 7.84
C SER A 382 -23.50 9.53 6.60
N ILE A 383 -22.88 9.65 5.41
CA ILE A 383 -23.57 9.77 4.12
C ILE A 383 -23.47 8.50 3.27
N ARG A 384 -23.07 7.37 3.86
CA ARG A 384 -22.84 6.11 3.14
C ARG A 384 -24.04 5.71 2.28
N SER A 385 -25.27 5.85 2.78
CA SER A 385 -26.49 5.52 2.03
C SER A 385 -26.68 6.39 0.78
N TRP A 386 -26.33 7.67 0.85
CA TRP A 386 -26.36 8.55 -0.31
C TRP A 386 -25.31 8.12 -1.33
N ILE A 387 -24.08 7.84 -0.89
CA ILE A 387 -23.00 7.35 -1.77
C ILE A 387 -23.44 6.06 -2.46
N ASP A 388 -23.95 5.09 -1.70
CA ASP A 388 -24.40 3.80 -2.18
C ASP A 388 -25.47 3.93 -3.29
N THR A 389 -26.42 4.85 -3.10
CA THR A 389 -27.45 5.18 -4.09
C THR A 389 -26.85 5.75 -5.37
N GLN A 390 -25.88 6.68 -5.27
CA GLN A 390 -25.28 7.30 -6.45
C GLN A 390 -24.42 6.33 -7.26
N VAL A 391 -23.69 5.43 -6.58
CA VAL A 391 -22.72 4.53 -7.23
C VAL A 391 -23.33 3.19 -7.62
N GLY A 392 -24.58 2.91 -7.23
CA GLY A 392 -25.26 1.64 -7.48
C GLY A 392 -24.64 0.50 -6.68
N GLY A 393 -24.48 0.70 -5.37
CA GLY A 393 -23.86 -0.26 -4.45
C GLY A 393 -22.34 -0.07 -4.31
N LEU A 394 -21.87 0.17 -3.09
CA LEU A 394 -20.46 0.12 -2.73
C LEU A 394 -19.96 -1.33 -2.70
N PRO A 395 -18.65 -1.56 -2.94
CA PRO A 395 -18.06 -2.89 -2.75
C PRO A 395 -18.34 -3.41 -1.34
N ALA A 396 -18.66 -4.70 -1.25
CA ALA A 396 -18.93 -5.39 0.01
C ALA A 396 -17.69 -5.45 0.92
#